data_AF-W6UDY5-F1
#
_entry.id   AF-W6UDY5-F1
#
_cell.length_a   1.000
_cell.length_b   1.000
_cell.length_c   1.000
_cell.angle_alpha   90.00
_cell.angle_beta   90.00
_cell.angle_gamma   90.00
#
_symmetry.space_group_name_H-M   'P 1'
#
loop_
_entity.id
_entity.type
_entity.pdbx_description
1 polymer ?
#
loop_
_entity_poly.entity_id
_entity_poly.type
_entity_poly.pdbx_seq_one_letter_code
_entity_poly.pdbx_strand_id
1 'polypeptide(L)'
;MVCGRRYYCDYCDTSFPDSLVNRRNHLNGARHVQLRLEYMHPYRDPTEVLAAERCKRLCTTFQRTGACQYGVTCRYSHLTREEEARLQAAAEPVQDPMQAVWELEEMVRRRRNSLRASKLPKGFRFEDLPSSVKRCLDEGNVDDANRG
;
A
#
# COMPACT_ATOMS: atom_id res chain seq x y z
N MET A 1 13.06 32.30 -22.45
CA MET A 1 12.46 30.95 -22.50
C MET A 1 11.48 30.83 -21.34
N VAL A 2 10.18 30.77 -21.61
CA VAL A 2 9.18 30.57 -20.56
C VAL A 2 9.11 29.06 -20.28
N CYS A 3 9.68 28.62 -19.17
CA CYS A 3 9.51 27.25 -18.70
C CYS A 3 8.05 27.07 -18.26
N GLY A 4 7.19 26.61 -19.17
CA GLY A 4 5.81 26.24 -18.83
C GLY A 4 5.79 25.20 -17.71
N ARG A 5 4.82 25.30 -16.79
CA ARG A 5 4.65 24.30 -15.72
C ARG A 5 4.45 22.93 -16.36
N ARG A 6 5.12 21.90 -15.80
CA ARG A 6 4.98 20.51 -16.24
C ARG A 6 4.28 19.72 -15.15
N TYR A 7 3.39 18.83 -15.55
CA TYR A 7 2.76 17.87 -14.66
C TYR A 7 3.57 16.57 -14.68
N TYR A 8 3.83 16.02 -13.49
CA TYR A 8 4.44 14.71 -13.30
C TYR A 8 3.39 13.73 -12.78
N CYS A 9 3.37 12.52 -13.32
CA CYS A 9 2.51 11.45 -12.83
C CYS A 9 3.35 10.33 -12.20
N ASP A 10 3.17 10.12 -10.89
CA ASP A 10 3.89 9.09 -10.11
C ASP A 10 3.58 7.66 -10.54
N TYR A 11 2.40 7.41 -11.12
CA TYR A 11 2.04 6.08 -11.62
C TYR A 11 2.71 5.76 -12.95
N CYS A 12 2.97 6.77 -13.78
CA CYS A 12 3.44 6.59 -15.14
C CYS A 12 4.93 6.94 -15.31
N ASP A 13 5.56 7.56 -14.31
CA ASP A 13 6.91 8.13 -14.35
C ASP A 13 7.17 9.01 -15.57
N THR A 14 6.19 9.87 -15.90
CA THR A 14 6.26 10.76 -17.06
C THR A 14 5.93 12.19 -16.70
N SER A 15 6.61 13.12 -17.38
CA SER A 15 6.34 14.56 -17.29
C SER A 15 5.89 15.16 -18.61
N PHE A 16 4.83 15.97 -18.59
CA PHE A 16 4.26 16.59 -19.79
C PHE A 16 3.79 18.03 -19.51
N PRO A 17 3.50 18.85 -20.54
CA PRO A 17 3.03 20.23 -20.35
C PRO A 17 1.73 20.26 -19.54
N ASP A 18 1.72 21.03 -18.44
CA ASP A 18 0.61 21.06 -17.50
C ASP A 18 -0.56 21.90 -18.05
N SER A 19 -1.49 21.23 -18.72
CA SER A 19 -2.80 21.76 -19.07
C SER A 19 -3.88 20.86 -18.48
N LEU A 20 -5.04 21.44 -18.14
CA LEU A 20 -6.15 20.69 -17.57
C LEU A 20 -6.64 19.57 -18.51
N VAL A 21 -6.63 19.83 -19.82
CA VAL A 21 -7.02 18.86 -20.85
C VAL A 21 -6.00 17.72 -20.92
N ASN A 22 -4.70 18.03 -20.98
CA ASN A 22 -3.64 17.03 -21.04
C ASN A 22 -3.65 16.14 -19.80
N ARG A 23 -3.79 16.75 -18.62
CA ARG A 23 -3.84 16.04 -17.35
C ARG A 23 -5.05 15.09 -17.30
N ARG A 24 -6.24 15.57 -17.67
CA ARG A 24 -7.45 14.74 -17.70
C ARG A 24 -7.31 13.56 -18.66
N ASN A 25 -6.83 13.81 -19.88
CA ASN A 25 -6.65 12.77 -20.89
C ASN A 25 -5.60 11.74 -20.44
N HIS A 26 -4.52 12.18 -19.78
CA HIS A 26 -3.54 11.29 -19.20
C HIS A 26 -4.13 10.39 -18.10
N LEU A 27 -4.83 10.98 -17.12
CA LEU A 27 -5.42 10.25 -15.99
C LEU A 27 -6.51 9.25 -16.42
N ASN A 28 -7.23 9.56 -17.50
CA ASN A 28 -8.23 8.65 -18.08
C ASN A 28 -7.64 7.67 -19.10
N GLY A 29 -6.35 7.79 -19.42
CA GLY A 29 -5.69 6.91 -20.37
C GLY A 29 -5.61 5.48 -19.85
N ALA A 30 -5.82 4.50 -20.74
CA ALA A 30 -5.86 3.08 -20.38
C ALA A 30 -4.61 2.64 -19.60
N ARG A 31 -3.41 3.10 -20.01
CA ARG A 31 -2.16 2.81 -19.30
C ARG A 31 -2.14 3.35 -17.87
N HIS A 32 -2.56 4.61 -17.66
CA HIS A 32 -2.60 5.19 -16.32
C HIS A 32 -3.59 4.42 -15.44
N VAL A 33 -4.78 4.14 -15.95
CA VAL A 33 -5.81 3.37 -15.23
C VAL A 33 -5.29 1.98 -14.87
N GLN A 34 -4.63 1.28 -15.79
CA GLN A 34 -4.04 -0.03 -15.52
C GLN A 34 -2.97 0.02 -14.42
N LEU A 35 -1.97 0.90 -14.55
CA LEU A 35 -0.90 1.04 -13.55
C LEU A 35 -1.45 1.43 -12.18
N ARG A 36 -2.44 2.32 -12.14
CA ARG A 36 -3.15 2.68 -10.92
C ARG A 36 -3.86 1.47 -10.31
N LEU A 37 -4.52 0.64 -11.10
CA LEU A 37 -5.20 -0.56 -10.61
C LEU A 37 -4.22 -1.62 -10.10
N GLU A 38 -3.11 -1.84 -10.80
CA GLU A 38 -2.03 -2.74 -10.37
C GLU A 38 -1.44 -2.30 -9.03
N TYR A 39 -1.14 -1.01 -8.88
CA TYR A 39 -0.63 -0.44 -7.63
C TYR A 39 -1.64 -0.56 -6.49
N MET A 40 -2.94 -0.38 -6.76
CA MET A 40 -4.00 -0.45 -5.75
C MET A 40 -4.42 -1.88 -5.38
N HIS A 41 -4.14 -2.89 -6.22
CA HIS A 41 -4.60 -4.26 -6.02
C HIS A 41 -4.23 -4.86 -4.64
N PRO A 42 -3.00 -4.71 -4.13
CA PRO A 42 -2.62 -5.27 -2.82
C PRO A 42 -3.32 -4.64 -1.62
N TYR A 43 -3.91 -3.45 -1.79
CA TYR A 43 -4.52 -2.67 -0.71
C TYR A 43 -6.05 -2.73 -0.73
N ARG A 44 -6.64 -3.46 -1.67
CA ARG A 44 -8.09 -3.62 -1.69
C ARG A 44 -8.55 -4.49 -0.53
N ASP A 45 -9.74 -4.18 -0.04
CA ASP A 45 -10.38 -4.97 1.00
C ASP A 45 -10.63 -6.41 0.51
N PRO A 46 -10.14 -7.44 1.23
CA PRO A 46 -10.29 -8.83 0.82
C PRO A 46 -11.75 -9.26 0.65
N THR A 47 -12.64 -8.75 1.51
CA THR A 47 -14.09 -9.02 1.50
C THR A 47 -14.72 -8.49 0.23
N GLU A 48 -14.44 -7.24 -0.13
CA GLU A 48 -14.93 -6.61 -1.36
C GLU A 48 -14.39 -7.32 -2.61
N VAL A 49 -13.11 -7.68 -2.61
CA VAL A 49 -12.48 -8.38 -3.74
C VAL A 49 -13.12 -9.75 -3.94
N LEU A 50 -13.28 -10.53 -2.87
CA LEU A 50 -13.89 -11.86 -2.94
C LEU A 50 -15.33 -11.78 -3.46
N ALA A 51 -16.12 -10.83 -2.96
CA ALA A 51 -17.49 -10.61 -3.42
C ALA A 51 -17.53 -10.21 -4.90
N ALA A 52 -16.66 -9.29 -5.33
CA ALA A 52 -16.60 -8.84 -6.72
C ALA A 52 -16.16 -9.96 -7.67
N GLU A 53 -15.16 -10.76 -7.29
CA GLU A 53 -14.63 -11.85 -8.11
C GLU A 53 -15.62 -13.01 -8.25
N ARG A 54 -16.32 -13.38 -7.17
CA ARG A 54 -17.37 -14.42 -7.20
C ARG A 54 -18.58 -14.07 -8.08
N CYS A 55 -18.91 -12.78 -8.16
CA CYS A 55 -20.00 -12.30 -9.02
C CYS A 55 -19.62 -12.24 -10.50
N LYS A 56 -18.32 -12.24 -10.83
CA LYS A 56 -17.85 -12.22 -12.22
C LYS A 56 -17.81 -13.64 -12.79
N ARG A 57 -18.08 -13.76 -14.10
CA ARG A 57 -17.83 -15.02 -14.83
C ARG A 57 -16.33 -15.26 -14.95
N LEU A 58 -15.89 -16.50 -14.80
CA LEU A 58 -14.48 -16.90 -14.95
C LEU A 58 -13.94 -16.56 -16.34
N CYS A 59 -12.70 -16.09 -16.40
CA CYS A 59 -12.00 -15.82 -17.66
C CYS A 59 -11.56 -17.14 -18.29
N THR A 60 -12.16 -17.51 -19.42
CA THR A 60 -11.82 -18.75 -20.14
C THR A 60 -10.38 -18.78 -20.63
N THR A 61 -9.86 -17.64 -21.08
CA THR A 61 -8.47 -17.51 -21.53
C THR A 61 -7.52 -17.77 -20.37
N PHE A 62 -7.68 -17.05 -19.25
CA PHE A 62 -6.84 -17.23 -18.07
C PHE A 62 -6.92 -18.66 -17.52
N GLN A 63 -8.12 -19.25 -17.48
CA GLN A 63 -8.31 -20.63 -17.01
C GLN A 63 -7.57 -21.67 -17.88
N ARG A 64 -7.47 -21.41 -19.19
CA ARG A 64 -6.85 -22.35 -20.14
C ARG A 64 -5.33 -22.15 -20.26
N THR A 65 -4.86 -20.91 -20.28
CA THR A 65 -3.46 -20.56 -20.57
C THR A 65 -2.68 -20.09 -19.35
N GLY A 66 -3.35 -19.79 -18.23
CA GLY A 66 -2.75 -19.15 -17.05
C GLY A 66 -2.40 -17.68 -17.26
N ALA A 67 -2.71 -17.10 -18.42
CA ALA A 67 -2.31 -15.74 -18.78
C ALA A 67 -3.44 -15.02 -19.54
N CYS A 68 -3.73 -13.79 -19.14
CA CYS A 68 -4.75 -12.96 -19.78
C CYS A 68 -4.13 -11.65 -20.26
N GLN A 69 -4.34 -11.31 -21.53
CA GLN A 69 -3.84 -10.07 -22.14
C GLN A 69 -4.39 -8.79 -21.51
N TYR A 70 -5.53 -8.88 -20.82
CA TYR A 70 -6.18 -7.73 -20.16
C TYR A 70 -5.67 -7.49 -18.73
N GLY A 71 -4.88 -8.42 -18.17
CA GLY A 71 -4.32 -8.28 -16.82
C GLY A 71 -5.38 -7.95 -15.76
N VAL A 72 -5.09 -6.97 -14.91
CA VAL A 72 -5.99 -6.50 -13.83
C VAL A 72 -7.23 -5.76 -14.32
N THR A 73 -7.26 -5.35 -15.59
CA THR A 73 -8.41 -4.66 -16.20
C THR A 73 -9.43 -5.63 -16.80
N CYS A 74 -9.17 -6.94 -16.70
CA CYS A 74 -10.06 -7.95 -17.22
C CYS A 74 -11.47 -7.84 -16.59
N ARG A 75 -12.50 -7.90 -17.45
CA ARG A 75 -13.91 -7.91 -17.02
C ARG A 75 -14.30 -9.22 -16.33
N TYR A 76 -13.56 -10.29 -16.59
CA TYR A 76 -13.83 -11.63 -16.10
C TYR A 76 -12.98 -11.95 -14.88
N SER A 77 -13.43 -12.89 -14.07
CA SER A 77 -12.71 -13.30 -12.88
C SER A 77 -11.46 -14.11 -13.23
N HIS A 78 -10.35 -13.78 -12.58
CA HIS A 78 -9.10 -14.57 -12.62
C HIS A 78 -8.91 -15.39 -11.34
N LEU A 79 -9.94 -15.50 -10.50
CA LEU A 79 -9.87 -16.11 -9.18
C LEU A 79 -9.48 -17.59 -9.28
N THR A 80 -8.28 -17.92 -8.83
CA THR A 80 -7.85 -19.30 -8.65
C THR A 80 -8.35 -19.86 -7.31
N ARG A 81 -8.39 -21.18 -7.17
CA ARG A 81 -8.78 -21.83 -5.90
C ARG A 81 -7.89 -21.42 -4.73
N GLU A 82 -6.60 -21.20 -4.99
CA GLU A 82 -5.64 -20.77 -3.98
C GLU A 82 -5.88 -19.31 -3.57
N GLU A 83 -6.11 -18.42 -4.53
CA GLU A 83 -6.44 -17.02 -4.25
C GLU A 83 -7.78 -16.88 -3.53
N GLU A 84 -8.78 -17.69 -3.90
CA GLU A 84 -10.06 -17.72 -3.21
C GLU A 84 -9.89 -18.10 -1.74
N ALA A 85 -9.12 -19.15 -1.44
CA ALA A 85 -8.86 -19.57 -0.07
C ALA A 85 -8.12 -18.48 0.73
N ARG A 86 -7.15 -17.79 0.12
CA ARG A 86 -6.43 -16.66 0.75
C ARG A 86 -7.36 -15.49 1.05
N LEU A 87 -8.22 -15.12 0.09
CA LEU A 87 -9.17 -14.03 0.27
C LEU A 87 -10.23 -14.37 1.31
N GLN A 88 -10.72 -15.60 1.35
CA GLN A 88 -11.63 -16.07 2.39
C GLN A 88 -11.01 -15.97 3.77
N ALA A 89 -9.80 -16.49 3.96
CA ALA A 89 -9.09 -16.42 5.23
C ALA A 89 -8.84 -14.96 5.67
N ALA A 90 -8.52 -14.07 4.73
CA ALA A 90 -8.33 -12.65 5.03
C ALA A 90 -9.64 -11.89 5.28
N ALA A 91 -10.77 -12.39 4.77
CA ALA A 91 -12.10 -11.84 4.95
C ALA A 91 -12.83 -12.40 6.19
N GLU A 92 -12.24 -13.38 6.89
CA GLU A 92 -12.85 -13.90 8.11
C GLU A 92 -12.93 -12.79 9.18
N PRO A 93 -14.08 -12.66 9.87
CA PRO A 93 -14.23 -11.67 10.91
C PRO A 93 -13.23 -11.95 12.04
N VAL A 94 -12.57 -10.89 12.50
CA VAL A 94 -11.69 -10.96 13.66
C VAL A 94 -12.53 -11.39 14.88
N GLN A 95 -12.22 -12.55 15.46
CA GLN A 95 -12.98 -13.13 16.58
C GLN A 95 -13.01 -12.23 17.81
N ASP A 96 -11.88 -11.61 18.15
CA ASP A 96 -11.77 -10.61 19.21
C ASP A 96 -11.02 -9.37 18.70
N PRO A 97 -11.75 -8.32 18.27
CA PRO A 97 -11.15 -7.09 17.77
C PRO A 97 -10.26 -6.39 18.81
N MET A 98 -10.59 -6.48 20.10
CA MET A 98 -9.87 -5.78 21.15
C MET A 98 -8.53 -6.44 21.44
N GLN A 99 -8.52 -7.78 21.48
CA GLN A 99 -7.29 -8.57 21.56
C GLN A 99 -6.39 -8.36 20.33
N ALA A 100 -6.95 -8.35 19.12
CA ALA A 100 -6.18 -8.12 17.90
C ALA A 100 -5.51 -6.73 17.87
N VAL A 101 -6.22 -5.68 18.32
CA VAL A 101 -5.64 -4.33 18.47
C VAL A 101 -4.47 -4.34 19.46
N TRP A 102 -4.65 -4.98 20.61
CA TRP A 102 -3.57 -5.10 21.61
C TRP A 102 -2.32 -5.78 21.04
N GLU A 103 -2.49 -6.90 20.32
CA GLU A 103 -1.39 -7.64 19.69
C GLU A 103 -0.67 -6.80 18.62
N LEU A 104 -1.41 -6.05 17.82
CA LEU A 104 -0.86 -5.10 16.85
C LEU A 104 -0.05 -3.99 17.55
N GLU A 105 -0.59 -3.40 18.61
CA GLU A 105 0.10 -2.37 19.39
C GLU A 105 1.38 -2.91 20.02
N GLU A 106 1.36 -4.13 20.55
CA GLU A 106 2.54 -4.77 21.12
C GLU A 106 3.60 -5.07 20.05
N MET A 107 3.19 -5.54 18.88
CA MET A 107 4.09 -5.75 17.74
C MET A 107 4.76 -4.44 17.30
N VAL A 108 3.99 -3.36 17.21
CA VAL A 108 4.51 -2.02 16.88
C VAL A 108 5.47 -1.53 17.96
N ARG A 109 5.13 -1.72 19.25
CA ARG A 109 5.98 -1.38 20.40
C ARG A 109 7.31 -2.14 20.34
N ARG A 110 7.28 -3.46 20.11
CA ARG A 110 8.47 -4.30 19.97
C ARG A 110 9.33 -3.87 18.78
N ARG A 111 8.72 -3.61 17.61
CA ARG A 111 9.44 -3.12 16.42
C ARG A 111 10.10 -1.78 16.68
N ARG A 112 9.40 -0.85 17.34
CA ARG A 112 9.94 0.46 17.75
C ARG A 112 11.13 0.31 18.69
N ASN A 113 11.02 -0.52 19.72
CA ASN A 113 12.09 -0.76 20.69
C ASN A 113 13.31 -1.45 20.04
N SER A 114 13.08 -2.38 19.11
CA SER A 114 14.14 -3.00 18.31
C SER A 114 14.87 -1.98 17.44
N LEU A 115 14.13 -1.09 16.76
CA LEU A 115 14.72 0.00 15.99
C LEU A 115 15.49 1.02 16.86
N ARG A 116 15.05 1.24 18.10
CA ARG A 116 15.76 2.07 19.09
C ARG A 116 17.03 1.40 19.62
N ALA A 117 17.01 0.07 19.81
CA ALA A 117 18.14 -0.71 20.27
C ALA A 117 19.18 -0.96 19.16
N SER A 118 18.74 -1.03 17.90
CA SER A 118 19.64 -1.08 16.74
C SER A 118 20.33 0.27 16.60
N LYS A 119 21.61 0.31 16.96
CA LYS A 119 22.49 1.46 16.69
C LYS A 119 22.38 1.82 15.21
N LEU A 120 22.32 3.12 14.93
CA LEU A 120 22.29 3.65 13.56
C LEU A 120 23.31 2.93 12.67
N PRO A 121 22.99 2.71 11.37
CA PRO A 121 23.94 2.13 10.43
C PRO A 121 25.29 2.84 10.51
N LYS A 122 26.38 2.09 10.35
CA LYS A 122 27.75 2.61 10.50
C LYS A 122 27.96 3.83 9.59
N GLY A 123 28.26 4.99 10.18
CA GLY A 123 28.42 6.26 9.46
C GLY A 123 27.26 7.26 9.63
N PHE A 124 26.14 6.86 10.22
CA PHE A 124 25.05 7.76 10.59
C PHE A 124 25.14 8.08 12.08
N ARG A 125 25.31 9.36 12.43
CA ARG A 125 25.27 9.83 13.82
C ARG A 125 23.87 10.32 14.15
N PHE A 126 23.46 10.14 15.40
CA PHE A 126 22.16 10.59 15.89
C PHE A 126 21.93 12.09 15.67
N GLU A 127 22.99 12.90 15.82
CA GLU A 127 22.93 14.36 15.65
C GLU A 127 22.63 14.80 14.21
N ASP A 128 22.92 13.96 13.21
CA ASP A 128 22.74 14.26 11.80
C ASP A 128 21.31 13.92 11.29
N LEU A 129 20.48 13.30 12.12
CA LEU A 129 19.10 12.96 11.72
C LEU A 129 18.16 14.18 11.81
N PRO A 130 17.17 14.24 10.89
CA PRO A 130 16.10 15.23 10.98
C PRO A 130 15.28 15.05 12.26
N SER A 131 14.75 16.15 12.80
CA SER A 131 14.02 16.20 14.08
C SER A 131 12.83 15.23 14.14
N SER A 132 12.18 14.98 13.00
CA SER A 132 11.10 14.00 12.86
C SER A 132 11.54 12.57 13.16
N VAL A 133 12.78 12.22 12.84
CA VAL A 133 13.35 10.87 13.07
C VAL A 133 14.03 10.81 14.44
N LYS A 134 14.67 11.89 14.89
CA LYS A 134 15.17 12.02 16.27
C LYS A 134 14.04 11.81 17.27
N ARG A 135 12.87 12.45 17.09
CA ARG A 135 11.70 12.28 17.97
C ARG A 135 11.20 10.82 18.09
N CYS A 136 11.46 9.98 17.10
CA CYS A 136 11.12 8.56 17.17
C CYS A 136 12.15 7.73 17.99
N LEU A 137 13.37 8.25 18.14
CA LEU A 137 14.53 7.58 18.70
C LEU A 137 14.98 8.17 20.06
N ASP A 138 14.69 9.43 20.33
CA ASP A 138 14.92 10.13 21.60
C ASP A 138 13.68 9.95 22.49
N GLU A 139 13.84 9.29 23.63
CA GLU A 139 12.91 9.44 24.76
C GLU A 139 13.58 10.32 25.79
N GLY A 140 13.21 11.60 25.81
CA GLY A 140 13.31 12.36 27.05
C GLY A 140 12.36 11.72 28.06
N ASN A 141 12.93 10.97 29.00
CA ASN A 141 12.44 10.64 30.33
C ASN A 141 10.95 10.97 30.61
N VAL A 142 10.05 9.99 30.46
CA VAL A 142 8.66 10.08 30.97
C VAL A 142 8.51 9.14 32.17
N ASP A 143 9.41 9.21 33.15
CA ASP A 143 9.28 8.49 34.43
C ASP A 143 9.49 9.36 35.69
N ASP A 144 9.67 10.69 35.60
CA ASP A 144 9.87 11.57 36.77
C ASP A 144 8.97 12.82 36.82
N ALA A 145 7.66 12.67 36.60
CA ALA A 145 6.70 13.78 36.77
C ALA A 145 5.56 13.49 37.78
N ASN A 146 5.71 12.49 38.64
CA ASN A 146 4.79 12.30 39.77
C ASN A 146 5.50 11.78 41.03
N ARG A 147 6.53 12.51 41.46
CA ARG A 147 7.03 12.45 42.84
C ARG A 147 7.49 13.86 43.23
N GLY A 148 6.54 14.63 43.77
CA GLY A 148 6.71 16.00 44.25
C GLY A 148 5.38 16.52 44.73
#